data_AF-A0AA41BIA8-F1
#
_entry.id   AF-A0AA41BIA8-F1
#
_cell.length_a   1.000
_cell.length_b   1.000
_cell.length_c   1.000
_cell.angle_alpha   90.00
_cell.angle_beta   90.00
_cell.angle_gamma   90.00
#
_symmetry.space_group_name_H-M   'P 1'
#
loop_
_entity.id
_entity.type
_entity.pdbx_description
1 polymer ?
#
loop_
_entity_poly.entity_id
_entity_poly.type
_entity_poly.pdbx_seq_one_letter_code
_entity_poly.pdbx_strand_id
1 'polypeptide(L)' 'MLNEVKYPFVPKSNRSLIPGQFWAIPLNNGKFACGRVIEVHPFETKMFLAGW' A
#
# COMPACT_ATOMS: atom_id res chain seq x y z
N MET A 1 16.66 -1.89 -10.11
CA MET A 1 15.50 -2.22 -10.95
C MET A 1 14.26 -1.80 -10.19
N LEU A 2 13.41 -0.94 -10.75
CA LEU A 2 12.08 -0.68 -10.22
C LEU A 2 11.25 -1.95 -10.43
N ASN A 3 10.85 -2.62 -9.35
CA ASN A 3 9.92 -3.74 -9.46
C ASN A 3 8.56 -3.18 -9.88
N GLU A 4 8.07 -3.58 -11.05
CA GLU A 4 6.69 -3.26 -11.47
C GLU A 4 5.69 -3.92 -10.52
N VAL A 5 4.83 -3.11 -9.91
CA VAL A 5 3.75 -3.58 -9.05
C VAL A 5 2.63 -4.17 -9.93
N LYS A 6 2.36 -5.47 -9.75
CA LYS A 6 1.23 -6.16 -10.38
C LYS A 6 0.03 -6.17 -9.43
N TYR A 7 -1.14 -5.82 -9.97
CA TYR A 7 -2.40 -5.85 -9.24
C TYR A 7 -3.17 -7.16 -9.47
N PRO A 8 -3.94 -7.66 -8.47
CA PRO A 8 -4.12 -7.10 -7.13
C PRO A 8 -2.84 -7.21 -6.29
N PHE A 9 -2.39 -6.09 -5.75
CA PHE A 9 -1.13 -5.98 -5.01
C PHE A 9 -1.41 -6.23 -3.52
N VAL A 10 -0.99 -7.40 -3.02
CA VAL A 10 -1.17 -7.79 -1.61
C VAL A 10 0.20 -8.18 -1.02
N PRO A 11 1.11 -7.22 -0.84
CA PRO A 11 2.44 -7.49 -0.31
C PRO A 11 2.38 -7.98 1.13
N LYS A 12 3.24 -8.95 1.45
CA LYS A 12 3.49 -9.41 2.82
C LYS A 12 4.37 -8.44 3.63
N SER A 13 4.97 -7.44 2.96
CA SER A 13 5.85 -6.45 3.54
C SER A 13 5.85 -5.14 2.76
N ASN A 14 6.06 -4.02 3.46
CA ASN A 14 6.26 -2.70 2.88
C ASN A 14 7.65 -2.44 2.28
N ARG A 15 8.59 -3.41 2.32
CA ARG A 15 9.95 -3.22 1.79
C ARG A 15 10.00 -2.81 0.32
N SER A 16 8.97 -3.17 -0.44
CA SER A 16 8.83 -2.82 -1.86
C SER A 16 7.74 -1.77 -2.12
N LEU A 17 7.08 -1.27 -1.06
CA LEU A 17 6.09 -0.19 -1.17
C LEU A 17 6.82 1.13 -1.38
N ILE A 18 6.31 1.93 -2.31
CA ILE A 18 6.85 3.23 -2.66
C ILE A 18 5.74 4.27 -2.50
N PRO A 19 6.00 5.42 -1.85
CA PRO A 19 5.05 6.54 -1.85
C PRO A 19 4.54 6.85 -3.26
N GLY A 20 3.23 7.03 -3.38
CA GLY A 20 2.54 7.26 -4.66
C GLY A 20 1.87 6.02 -5.29
N GLN A 21 2.25 4.80 -4.91
CA GLN A 21 1.57 3.58 -5.37
C GLN A 21 0.12 3.51 -4.88
N PHE A 22 -0.75 2.87 -5.64
CA PHE A 22 -2.14 2.67 -5.23
C PHE A 22 -2.26 1.52 -4.22
N TRP A 23 -3.17 1.70 -3.27
CA TRP A 23 -3.48 0.74 -2.23
C TRP A 23 -4.99 0.60 -2.04
N ALA A 24 -5.48 -0.62 -1.84
CA ALA A 24 -6.88 -0.88 -1.55
C ALA A 24 -7.15 -0.71 -0.05
N ILE A 25 -8.02 0.22 0.32
CA ILE A 25 -8.39 0.50 1.71
C ILE A 25 -9.75 -0.18 2.00
N PRO A 26 -9.82 -1.18 2.89
CA PRO A 26 -11.07 -1.84 3.21
C PRO A 26 -12.03 -0.88 3.93
N LEU A 27 -13.29 -0.87 3.50
CA LEU A 27 -14.39 -0.12 4.11
C LEU A 27 -15.24 -1.07 4.97
N ASN A 28 -15.98 -0.50 5.93
CA ASN A 28 -16.83 -1.25 6.86
C ASN A 28 -17.95 -2.09 6.20
N ASN A 29 -18.28 -1.79 4.94
CA ASN A 29 -19.34 -2.44 4.17
C ASN A 29 -18.82 -3.54 3.23
N GLY A 30 -17.57 -3.99 3.41
CA GLY A 30 -16.93 -5.03 2.59
C GLY A 30 -16.50 -4.55 1.20
N LYS A 31 -16.65 -3.26 0.89
CA LYS A 31 -16.08 -2.63 -0.31
C LYS A 31 -14.68 -2.09 -0.03
N PHE A 32 -14.01 -1.61 -1.07
CA PHE A 32 -12.70 -0.99 -0.98
C PHE A 32 -12.74 0.43 -1.55
N ALA A 33 -12.06 1.35 -0.89
CA ALA A 33 -11.65 2.61 -1.49
C ALA A 33 -10.29 2.43 -2.17
N CYS A 34 -10.04 3.21 -3.22
CA CYS A 34 -8.68 3.43 -3.70
C CYS A 34 -7.98 4.36 -2.70
N GLY A 35 -6.70 4.22 -2.47
CA GLY A 35 -5.87 5.18 -1.75
C GLY A 35 -4.46 5.17 -2.35
N ARG A 36 -3.64 6.11 -1.94
CA ARG A 36 -2.22 6.16 -2.30
C ARG A 36 -1.36 5.98 -1.07
N VAL A 37 -0.24 5.27 -1.23
CA VAL A 37 0.80 5.19 -0.20
C VAL A 37 1.37 6.60 0.00
N ILE A 38 1.26 7.12 1.22
CA ILE A 38 1.79 8.43 1.61
C ILE A 38 3.20 8.24 2.19
N GLU A 39 3.34 7.28 3.09
CA GLU A 39 4.58 7.05 3.83
C GLU A 39 4.75 5.57 4.16
N VAL A 40 5.99 5.10 4.24
CA VAL A 40 6.35 3.74 4.66
C VAL A 40 7.13 3.83 5.97
N HIS A 41 6.77 3.02 6.96
CA HIS A 41 7.45 3.06 8.26
C HIS A 41 8.92 2.63 8.09
N PRO A 42 9.90 3.40 8.63
CA PRO A 42 11.33 3.18 8.35
C PRO A 42 11.89 1.88 8.95
N PHE A 43 11.28 1.36 10.02
CA PHE A 43 11.78 0.18 10.74
C PHE A 43 10.81 -0.99 10.76
N GLU A 44 9.52 -0.73 10.56
CA GLU A 44 8.48 -1.75 10.71
C GLU A 44 8.09 -2.21 9.33
N THR A 45 8.20 -3.51 9.07
CA THR A 45 8.07 -4.03 7.70
C THR A 45 6.62 -4.26 7.26
N LYS A 46 5.65 -3.94 8.13
CA LYS A 46 4.21 -4.18 7.94
C LYS A 46 3.35 -2.94 8.18
N MET A 47 3.96 -1.76 8.29
CA MET A 47 3.25 -0.51 8.57
C MET A 47 3.52 0.53 7.48
N PHE A 48 2.47 1.16 6.99
CA PHE A 48 2.54 2.27 6.04
C PHE A 48 1.26 3.10 6.19
N LEU A 49 1.31 4.34 5.74
CA LEU A 49 0.17 5.25 5.69
C LEU A 49 -0.37 5.27 4.26
N ALA A 50 -1.69 5.13 4.13
CA ALA A 50 -2.39 5.33 2.86
C ALA A 50 -3.57 6.27 3.04
N GLY A 51 -3.78 7.14 2.05
CA GLY A 51 -4.83 8.15 2.06
C GLY A 51 -5.09 8.72 0.67
N TRP A 52 -5.91 9.77 0.61
CA TRP A 52 -6.21 10.56 -0.58
C TRP A 52 -5.59 11.95 -0.49
#